data_AF-A0A0M8W4K6-F1
#
_entry.id   AF-A0A0M8W4K6-F1
#
_cell.length_a   1.000
_cell.length_b   1.000
_cell.length_c   1.000
_cell.angle_alpha   90.00
_cell.angle_beta   90.00
_cell.angle_gamma   90.00
#
_symmetry.space_group_name_H-M   'P 1'
#
loop_
_entity.id
_entity.type
_entity.pdbx_description
1 polymer ?
#
loop_
_entity_poly.entity_id
_entity_poly.type
_entity_poly.pdbx_seq_one_letter_code
_entity_poly.pdbx_strand_id
1 'polypeptide(L)' 'MQPFTLNYARPAVQLDVTAPYAYDSGLQLNVLPDGRIAATDHATLRALGTTTSTAGSKTHFDD' A
#
# COMPACT_ATOMS: atom_id res chain seq x y z
N MET A 1 31.45 24.78 -8.44
CA MET A 1 30.10 24.72 -7.83
C MET A 1 29.92 23.36 -7.20
N GLN A 2 29.45 23.29 -5.95
CA GLN A 2 29.18 22.03 -5.28
C GLN A 2 27.66 21.79 -5.23
N PRO A 3 27.18 20.56 -5.48
CA PRO A 3 25.77 20.21 -5.35
C PRO A 3 25.21 20.56 -3.96
N PHE A 4 24.08 21.26 -3.92
CA PHE A 4 23.45 21.71 -2.67
C PHE A 4 23.13 20.55 -1.70
N THR A 5 22.85 19.36 -2.24
CA THR A 5 22.56 18.13 -1.50
C THR A 5 23.73 17.66 -0.63
N LEU A 6 24.98 17.96 -1.02
CA LEU A 6 26.15 17.57 -0.24
C LEU A 6 26.27 18.36 1.08
N ASN A 7 25.65 19.53 1.17
CA ASN A 7 25.61 20.30 2.43
C ASN A 7 24.71 19.65 3.50
N TYR A 8 23.82 18.73 3.09
CA TYR A 8 22.85 18.08 3.96
C TYR A 8 23.11 16.58 4.14
N ALA A 9 24.12 16.04 3.45
CA ALA A 9 24.53 14.67 3.63
C ALA A 9 25.04 14.47 5.06
N ARG A 10 24.29 13.72 5.87
CA ARG A 10 24.74 13.26 7.18
C ARG A 10 25.17 11.80 7.08
N PRO A 11 26.21 11.37 7.83
CA PRO A 11 26.53 9.95 7.95
C PRO A 11 25.28 9.18 8.36
N ALA A 12 25.02 8.06 7.69
CA ALA A 12 23.94 7.16 8.09
C ALA A 12 24.23 6.70 9.52
N VAL A 13 23.40 7.12 10.48
CA VAL A 13 23.46 6.58 11.84
C VAL A 13 22.96 5.15 11.77
N GLN A 14 23.82 4.21 12.14
CA GLN A 14 23.40 2.83 12.31
C GLN A 14 22.50 2.78 13.55
N LEU A 15 21.20 2.83 13.30
CA LEU A 15 20.20 2.61 14.31
C LEU A 15 20.10 1.10 14.55
N ASP A 16 20.19 0.68 15.81
CA ASP A 16 19.73 -0.65 16.22
C ASP A 16 18.19 -0.67 16.10
N VAL A 17 17.71 -0.74 14.86
CA VAL A 17 16.29 -0.91 14.57
C VAL A 17 15.96 -2.36 14.85
N THR A 18 15.58 -2.67 16.08
CA THR A 18 14.80 -3.88 16.33
C THR A 18 13.45 -3.64 15.68
N ALA A 19 13.13 -4.34 14.59
CA ALA A 19 11.79 -4.27 14.02
C ALA A 19 10.82 -4.82 15.08
N PRO A 20 9.98 -3.98 15.74
CA PRO A 20 9.11 -4.47 16.81
C PRO A 20 7.97 -5.32 16.24
N TYR A 21 7.80 -5.32 14.92
CA TYR A 21 6.82 -6.09 14.18
C TYR A 21 7.51 -6.87 13.06
N ALA A 22 7.24 -8.17 13.02
CA ALA A 22 7.57 -9.01 11.88
C ALA A 22 6.44 -8.93 10.86
N TYR A 23 6.78 -8.75 9.59
CA TYR A 23 5.80 -8.85 8.52
C TYR A 23 5.31 -10.30 8.41
N ASP A 24 3.98 -10.47 8.46
CA ASP A 24 3.30 -11.74 8.18
C ASP A 24 2.40 -11.55 6.96
N SER A 25 2.76 -12.21 5.86
CA SER A 25 1.97 -12.19 4.62
C SER A 25 0.60 -12.85 4.77
N GLY A 26 0.43 -13.75 5.75
CA GLY A 26 -0.86 -14.37 6.06
C GLY A 26 -1.86 -13.37 6.64
N LEU A 27 -1.38 -12.33 7.35
CA LEU A 27 -2.23 -11.25 7.87
C LEU A 27 -2.64 -10.22 6.81
N GLN A 28 -2.11 -10.33 5.58
CA GLN A 28 -2.51 -9.49 4.44
C GLN A 28 -3.69 -10.09 3.66
N LEU A 29 -4.17 -11.28 4.06
CA LEU A 29 -5.27 -11.95 3.37
C LEU A 29 -6.61 -11.55 3.99
N ASN A 30 -7.51 -11.06 3.15
CA ASN A 30 -8.91 -10.92 3.53
C ASN A 30 -9.55 -12.31 3.62
N VAL A 31 -10.15 -12.60 4.78
CA VAL A 31 -10.83 -13.86 5.05
C VAL A 31 -12.32 -13.63 5.30
N LEU A 32 -13.14 -14.60 4.91
CA LEU A 32 -14.56 -14.67 5.26
C LEU A 32 -14.73 -15.06 6.74
N PRO A 33 -15.94 -14.91 7.33
CA PRO A 33 -16.18 -15.30 8.72
C PRO A 33 -15.90 -16.77 9.04
N ASP A 34 -15.87 -17.64 8.03
CA ASP A 34 -15.53 -19.07 8.14
C ASP A 34 -14.02 -19.35 7.95
N GLY A 35 -13.20 -18.31 7.78
CA GLY A 35 -11.75 -18.40 7.63
C GLY A 35 -11.25 -18.70 6.21
N ARG A 36 -12.14 -18.91 5.23
CA ARG A 36 -11.71 -19.09 3.83
C ARG A 36 -11.19 -17.78 3.25
N ILE A 37 -10.20 -17.86 2.36
CA ILE A 37 -9.66 -16.70 1.64
C ILE A 37 -10.76 -16.10 0.76
N ALA A 38 -11.09 -14.82 0.95
CA ALA A 38 -12.16 -14.14 0.24
C ALA A 38 -11.97 -14.14 -1.29
N ALA A 39 -10.72 -14.14 -1.76
CA ALA A 39 -10.39 -14.25 -3.19
C ALA A 39 -10.84 -15.58 -3.84
N THR A 40 -11.19 -16.60 -3.05
CA THR A 40 -11.72 -17.88 -3.55
C THR A 40 -13.25 -17.90 -3.62
N ASP A 41 -13.94 -16.86 -3.15
CA ASP A 41 -15.40 -16.76 -3.21
C ASP A 41 -15.85 -15.95 -4.43
N HIS A 42 -16.13 -16.66 -5.52
CA HIS A 42 -16.53 -16.06 -6.80
C HIS A 42 -17.87 -15.33 -6.71
N ALA A 43 -18.78 -15.74 -5.81
CA ALA A 43 -20.06 -15.07 -5.64
C ALA A 43 -19.86 -13.68 -5.03
N THR A 44 -19.05 -13.60 -3.97
CA THR A 44 -18.65 -12.34 -3.33
C THR A 44 -17.90 -11.43 -4.30
N LEU A 45 -16.92 -11.97 -5.04
CA LEU A 45 -16.17 -11.20 -6.04
C LEU A 45 -17.07 -10.66 -7.15
N ARG A 46 -18.07 -11.41 -7.60
CA ARG A 46 -19.02 -10.93 -8.61
C ARG A 46 -19.93 -9.82 -8.08
N ALA A 47 -20.34 -9.90 -6.82
CA ALA A 47 -21.22 -8.90 -6.19
C ALA A 47 -20.48 -7.60 -5.85
N LEU A 48 -19.20 -7.68 -5.48
CA LEU A 48 -18.43 -6.54 -4.95
C LEU A 48 -17.30 -6.07 -5.88
N GLY A 49 -16.97 -6.84 -6.93
CA GLY A 49 -15.86 -6.55 -7.83
C GLY A 49 -16.07 -5.34 -8.73
N THR A 50 -17.30 -4.81 -8.80
CA THR A 50 -17.57 -3.54 -9.45
C THR A 50 -17.24 -2.39 -8.50
N THR A 51 -16.02 -1.89 -8.55
CA THR A 51 -15.74 -0.57 -8.00
C THR A 51 -16.22 0.46 -9.02
N THR A 52 -17.36 1.10 -8.81
CA THR A 52 -17.70 2.31 -9.55
C THR A 52 -16.71 3.39 -9.11
N SER A 53 -15.61 3.53 -9.85
CA SER A 53 -14.71 4.66 -9.70
C SER A 53 -15.48 5.90 -10.12
N THR A 54 -15.90 6.72 -9.16
CA THR A 54 -16.29 8.11 -9.41
C THR A 54 -15.07 9.02 -9.51
N ALA A 55 -13.85 8.47 -9.33
CA ALA A 55 -12.59 9.17 -9.50
C ALA A 55 -12.20 9.30 -10.99
N GLY A 56 -13.18 9.62 -11.86
CA GLY A 56 -12.88 10.30 -13.11
C GLY A 56 -12.17 11.60 -12.75
N SER A 57 -10.88 11.65 -13.03
CA SER A 57 -9.97 12.73 -12.72
C SER A 57 -10.55 14.09 -13.10
N LYS A 58 -10.99 14.85 -12.11
CA LYS A 58 -11.13 16.30 -12.23
C LYS A 58 -9.79 16.93 -11.83
N THR A 59 -8.78 16.73 -12.66
CA THR A 59 -7.50 17.43 -12.55
C THR A 59 -7.13 17.93 -13.94
N HIS A 60 -7.19 19.26 -14.10
CA HIS A 60 -6.71 20.08 -15.22
C HIS A 60 -7.59 20.15 -16.48
N PHE A 61 -8.40 21.20 -16.58
CA PHE A 61 -8.62 21.90 -17.85
C PHE A 61 -7.81 23.19 -17.76
N ASP A 62 -6.57 23.16 -18.23
CA ASP A 62 -5.96 24.35 -18.83
C ASP A 62 -5.78 23.98 -20.29
N ASP A 63 -6.78 24.34 -21.08
CA ASP A 63 -6.64 24.72 -22.50
C ASP A 63 -7.18 26.15 -22.59
#